data_AF-A0A0F9BNG9-F1
#
_entry.id   AF-A0A0F9BNG9-F1
#
_cell.length_a   1.000
_cell.length_b   1.000
_cell.length_c   1.000
_cell.angle_alpha   90.00
_cell.angle_beta   90.00
_cell.angle_gamma   90.00
#
_symmetry.space_group_name_H-M   'P 1'
#
loop_
_entity.id
_entity.type
_entity.pdbx_description
1 polymer ?
#
loop_
_entity_poly.entity_id
_entity_poly.type
_entity_poly.pdbx_seq_one_letter_code
_entity_poly.pdbx_strand_id
1 'polypeptide(L)'
;MVEQLGLGLKKKILEHQIYRYLSRLALTRNEDDFYSEFDTVLKGLYKFAGPNKPALENVMKAFQERHPLTKFARLLLQERLSKVARERLAKNFFCDWVTEAKKREKLEEEGFKTPWFFVISPTNACNLNCYGCYAHEYEKAQGLSFAALDRIVREARELGIRFLTISGGEPFYYRDKETGKDLWDLAKKHNDMYFQI
;
A
#
# COMPACT_ATOMS: atom_id res chain seq x y z
N MET A 1 10.96 26.79 -8.79
CA MET A 1 11.81 26.47 -7.61
C MET A 1 11.09 26.74 -6.28
N VAL A 2 10.39 27.88 -6.12
CA VAL A 2 9.61 28.21 -4.89
C VAL A 2 8.37 27.31 -4.70
N GLU A 3 7.67 26.91 -5.76
CA GLU A 3 6.52 25.97 -5.66
C GLU A 3 6.92 24.55 -5.21
N GLN A 4 8.07 24.05 -5.66
CA GLN A 4 8.58 22.72 -5.25
C GLN A 4 9.01 22.70 -3.77
N LEU A 5 9.56 23.82 -3.25
CA LEU A 5 9.87 23.99 -1.83
C LEU A 5 8.59 24.03 -0.97
N GLY A 6 7.54 24.69 -1.46
CA GLY A 6 6.22 24.73 -0.80
C GLY A 6 5.51 23.37 -0.77
N LEU A 7 5.62 22.58 -1.86
CA LEU A 7 5.12 21.20 -1.93
C LEU A 7 5.83 20.27 -0.95
N GLY A 8 7.16 20.40 -0.84
CA GLY A 8 7.96 19.60 0.11
C GLY A 8 7.60 19.88 1.57
N LEU A 9 7.36 21.15 1.93
CA LEU A 9 6.95 21.53 3.29
C LEU A 9 5.53 21.03 3.62
N LYS A 10 4.59 21.19 2.67
CA LYS A 10 3.22 20.66 2.80
C LYS A 10 3.21 19.13 2.97
N LYS A 11 4.05 18.41 2.20
CA LYS A 11 4.19 16.95 2.30
C LYS A 11 4.69 16.52 3.68
N LYS A 12 5.71 17.19 4.23
CA LYS A 12 6.21 16.90 5.59
C LYS A 12 5.19 17.16 6.69
N ILE A 13 4.40 18.24 6.57
CA ILE A 13 3.34 18.57 7.54
C ILE A 13 2.22 17.52 7.47
N LEU A 14 1.80 17.14 6.26
CA LEU A 14 0.79 16.11 6.03
C LEU A 14 1.27 14.75 6.57
N GLU A 15 2.52 14.38 6.29
CA GLU A 15 3.13 13.15 6.81
C GLU A 15 3.12 13.13 8.35
N HIS A 16 3.51 14.22 9.00
CA HIS A 16 3.47 14.33 10.46
C HIS A 16 2.03 14.23 11.02
N GLN A 17 1.05 14.86 10.38
CA GLN A 17 -0.36 14.75 10.76
C GLN A 17 -0.88 13.32 10.62
N ILE A 18 -0.56 12.63 9.51
CA ILE A 18 -0.97 11.25 9.28
C ILE A 18 -0.36 10.32 10.32
N TYR A 19 0.93 10.47 10.65
CA TYR A 19 1.56 9.68 11.72
C TYR A 19 0.90 9.90 13.08
N ARG A 20 0.53 11.15 13.37
CA ARG A 20 -0.21 11.48 14.59
C ARG A 20 -1.59 10.81 14.61
N TYR A 21 -2.32 10.82 13.50
CA TYR A 21 -3.61 10.15 13.38
C TYR A 21 -3.50 8.63 13.52
N LEU A 22 -2.55 8.00 12.84
CA LEU A 22 -2.30 6.56 12.99
C LEU A 22 -1.93 6.19 14.42
N SER A 23 -1.09 6.99 15.08
CA SER A 23 -0.71 6.76 16.48
C SER A 23 -1.90 6.90 17.42
N ARG A 24 -2.81 7.85 17.20
CA ARG A 24 -4.04 7.98 17.99
C ARG A 24 -4.94 6.76 17.80
N LEU A 25 -5.21 6.38 16.55
CA LEU A 25 -6.04 5.21 16.22
C LEU A 25 -5.45 3.90 16.76
N ALA A 26 -4.14 3.78 16.77
CA ALA A 26 -3.42 2.64 17.31
C ALA A 26 -3.54 2.47 18.83
N LEU A 27 -3.76 3.57 19.55
CA LEU A 27 -3.72 3.63 21.02
C LEU A 27 -5.12 3.72 21.64
N THR A 28 -6.18 3.71 20.84
CA THR A 28 -7.56 3.65 21.37
C THR A 28 -7.79 2.35 22.14
N ARG A 29 -8.57 2.41 23.22
CA ARG A 29 -8.67 1.32 24.21
C ARG A 29 -9.73 0.30 23.87
N ASN A 30 -10.80 0.74 23.22
CA ASN A 30 -11.93 -0.09 22.86
C ASN A 30 -12.39 0.23 21.42
N GLU A 31 -13.39 -0.53 20.97
CA GLU A 31 -13.93 -0.39 19.62
C GLU A 31 -14.56 0.99 19.38
N ASP A 32 -15.37 1.48 20.32
CA ASP A 32 -16.09 2.75 20.15
C ASP A 32 -15.14 3.95 20.11
N ASP A 33 -14.09 3.94 20.93
CA ASP A 33 -13.00 4.92 20.89
C ASP A 33 -12.34 4.95 19.51
N PHE A 34 -12.11 3.77 18.90
CA PHE A 34 -11.51 3.67 17.57
C PHE A 34 -12.41 4.30 16.50
N TYR A 35 -13.71 3.99 16.49
CA TYR A 35 -14.64 4.58 15.51
C TYR A 35 -14.78 6.10 15.69
N SER A 36 -14.87 6.59 16.93
CA SER A 36 -14.95 8.02 17.23
C SER A 36 -13.69 8.79 16.81
N GLU A 37 -12.52 8.23 17.12
CA GLU A 37 -11.24 8.79 16.68
C GLU A 37 -11.12 8.76 15.15
N PHE A 38 -11.55 7.67 14.51
CA PHE A 38 -11.51 7.56 13.05
C PHE A 38 -12.39 8.59 12.35
N ASP A 39 -13.60 8.84 12.86
CA ASP A 39 -14.47 9.89 12.35
C ASP A 39 -13.81 11.28 12.45
N THR A 40 -13.13 11.55 13.56
CA THR A 40 -12.35 12.79 13.73
C THR A 40 -11.24 12.92 12.68
N VAL A 41 -10.52 11.82 12.42
CA VAL A 41 -9.46 11.76 11.40
C VAL A 41 -10.03 12.01 10.00
N LEU A 42 -11.10 11.31 9.62
CA LEU A 42 -11.73 11.44 8.30
C LEU A 42 -12.25 12.86 8.06
N LYS A 43 -12.91 13.49 9.04
CA LYS A 43 -13.35 14.89 8.94
C LYS A 43 -12.19 15.85 8.70
N GLY A 44 -11.03 15.57 9.31
CA GLY A 44 -9.79 16.31 9.05
C GLY A 44 -9.29 16.12 7.61
N LEU A 45 -9.23 14.87 7.15
CA LEU A 45 -8.77 14.52 5.80
C LEU A 45 -9.72 14.99 4.69
N TYR A 46 -11.03 15.08 4.97
CA TYR A 46 -12.05 15.53 4.00
C TYR A 46 -11.75 16.93 3.46
N LYS A 47 -11.13 17.79 4.27
CA LYS A 47 -10.69 19.14 3.87
C LYS A 47 -9.59 19.11 2.79
N PHE A 48 -8.84 18.01 2.70
CA PHE A 48 -7.71 17.84 1.79
C PHE A 48 -7.98 16.81 0.68
N ALA A 49 -9.16 16.19 0.66
CA ALA A 49 -9.46 15.05 -0.20
C ALA A 49 -9.49 15.37 -1.70
N GLY A 50 -9.72 16.65 -2.09
CA GLY A 50 -9.74 17.07 -3.49
C GLY A 50 -10.66 16.17 -4.34
N PRO A 51 -10.13 15.51 -5.39
CA PRO A 51 -10.92 14.59 -6.23
C PRO A 51 -11.28 13.27 -5.57
N ASN A 52 -10.59 12.89 -4.49
CA ASN A 52 -10.85 11.65 -3.77
C ASN A 52 -12.02 11.75 -2.77
N LYS A 53 -12.79 12.86 -2.78
CA LYS A 53 -13.96 13.05 -1.89
C LYS A 53 -14.98 11.89 -1.97
N PRO A 54 -15.41 11.42 -3.15
CA PRO A 54 -16.38 10.31 -3.22
C PRO A 54 -15.84 9.02 -2.58
N ALA A 55 -14.54 8.74 -2.73
CA ALA A 55 -13.92 7.59 -2.09
C ALA A 55 -13.92 7.76 -0.56
N LEU A 56 -13.65 8.96 -0.06
CA LEU A 56 -13.66 9.24 1.37
C LEU A 56 -15.08 9.14 1.97
N GLU A 57 -16.11 9.57 1.25
CA GLU A 57 -17.52 9.45 1.65
C GLU A 57 -17.95 7.98 1.78
N ASN A 58 -17.52 7.12 0.85
CA ASN A 58 -17.74 5.69 0.96
C ASN A 58 -17.07 5.09 2.19
N VAL A 59 -15.85 5.52 2.52
CA VAL A 59 -15.16 5.10 3.75
C VAL A 59 -15.91 5.60 4.98
N MET A 60 -16.34 6.86 5.01
CA MET A 60 -17.14 7.41 6.12
C MET A 60 -18.41 6.60 6.35
N LYS A 61 -19.16 6.31 5.29
CA LYS A 61 -20.38 5.49 5.34
C LYS A 61 -20.09 4.08 5.88
N ALA A 62 -19.05 3.42 5.38
CA ALA A 62 -18.68 2.09 5.85
C ALA A 62 -18.37 2.05 7.36
N PHE A 63 -17.74 3.11 7.89
CA PHE A 63 -17.47 3.26 9.33
C PHE A 63 -18.72 3.55 10.15
N GLN A 64 -19.66 4.35 9.63
CA GLN A 64 -20.95 4.58 10.27
C GLN A 64 -21.79 3.30 10.34
N GLU A 65 -21.75 2.48 9.29
CA GLU A 65 -22.48 1.22 9.19
C GLU A 65 -21.77 0.04 9.88
N ARG A 66 -20.60 0.26 10.49
CA ARG A 66 -19.73 -0.79 11.08
C ARG A 66 -19.50 -1.98 10.14
N HIS A 67 -19.23 -1.68 8.88
CA HIS A 67 -18.95 -2.69 7.86
C HIS A 67 -17.80 -3.62 8.31
N PRO A 68 -17.83 -4.95 8.03
CA PRO A 68 -16.78 -5.87 8.51
C PRO A 68 -15.33 -5.45 8.20
N LEU A 69 -15.12 -4.73 7.10
CA LEU A 69 -13.82 -4.14 6.73
C LEU A 69 -13.28 -3.12 7.75
N THR A 70 -14.15 -2.43 8.49
CA THR A 70 -13.73 -1.43 9.49
C THR A 70 -13.22 -2.09 10.76
N LYS A 71 -13.79 -3.24 11.12
CA LYS A 71 -13.21 -4.13 12.14
C LYS A 71 -11.84 -4.64 11.70
N PHE A 72 -11.68 -5.04 10.45
CA PHE A 72 -10.38 -5.42 9.91
C PHE A 72 -9.37 -4.28 9.96
N ALA A 73 -9.75 -3.06 9.58
CA ALA A 73 -8.90 -1.87 9.68
C ALA A 73 -8.46 -1.60 11.14
N ARG A 74 -9.37 -1.77 12.12
CA ARG A 74 -9.04 -1.69 13.54
C ARG A 74 -7.98 -2.72 13.94
N LEU A 75 -8.21 -4.00 13.63
CA LEU A 75 -7.28 -5.08 13.95
C LEU A 75 -5.91 -4.87 13.30
N LEU A 76 -5.89 -4.42 12.04
CA LEU A 76 -4.64 -4.08 11.36
C LEU A 76 -3.87 -2.98 12.10
N LEU A 77 -4.55 -1.90 12.48
CA LEU A 77 -3.93 -0.75 13.12
C LEU A 77 -3.56 -0.99 14.57
N GLN A 78 -4.30 -1.78 15.34
CA GLN A 78 -4.06 -1.97 16.78
C GLN A 78 -3.21 -3.21 17.08
N GLU A 79 -3.41 -4.30 16.34
CA GLU A 79 -2.95 -5.64 16.77
C GLU A 79 -1.98 -6.31 15.79
N ARG A 80 -2.15 -6.09 14.47
CA ARG A 80 -1.41 -6.87 13.46
C ARG A 80 -0.20 -6.17 12.87
N LEU A 81 -0.26 -4.85 12.68
CA LEU A 81 0.85 -4.10 12.08
C LEU A 81 1.75 -3.45 13.15
N SER A 82 3.06 -3.63 12.99
CA SER A 82 4.04 -2.92 13.81
C SER A 82 3.97 -1.40 13.59
N LYS A 83 4.53 -0.60 14.51
CA LYS A 83 4.65 0.86 14.34
C LYS A 83 5.31 1.21 13.00
N VAL A 84 6.42 0.54 12.66
CA VAL A 84 7.16 0.80 11.43
C VAL A 84 6.33 0.47 10.19
N ALA A 85 5.64 -0.67 10.18
CA ALA A 85 4.80 -1.06 9.05
C ALA A 85 3.64 -0.07 8.86
N ARG A 86 2.98 0.37 9.94
CA ARG A 86 1.90 1.37 9.90
C ARG A 86 2.38 2.71 9.35
N GLU A 87 3.51 3.21 9.84
CA GLU A 87 4.10 4.46 9.37
C GLU A 87 4.50 4.37 7.89
N ARG A 88 5.11 3.26 7.47
CA ARG A 88 5.45 3.05 6.05
C ARG A 88 4.22 2.93 5.17
N LEU A 89 3.16 2.27 5.61
CA LEU A 89 1.88 2.23 4.90
C LEU A 89 1.28 3.63 4.75
N ALA A 90 1.26 4.42 5.83
CA ALA A 90 0.83 5.82 5.77
C ALA A 90 1.64 6.65 4.76
N LYS A 91 2.96 6.60 4.88
CA LYS A 91 3.89 7.40 4.08
C LYS A 91 3.83 7.03 2.61
N ASN A 92 4.00 5.75 2.32
CA ASN A 92 4.21 5.25 0.98
C ASN A 92 2.88 5.10 0.23
N PHE A 93 1.80 4.72 0.92
CA PHE A 93 0.50 4.56 0.27
C PHE A 93 -0.39 5.79 0.45
N PHE A 94 -0.75 6.19 1.68
CA PHE A 94 -1.77 7.23 1.89
C PHE A 94 -1.31 8.65 1.58
N CYS A 95 -0.09 9.07 1.99
CA CYS A 95 0.41 10.40 1.67
C CYS A 95 0.60 10.56 0.16
N ASP A 96 1.28 9.59 -0.45
CA ASP A 96 1.52 9.59 -1.89
C ASP A 96 0.20 9.47 -2.68
N TRP A 97 -0.79 8.72 -2.18
CA TRP A 97 -2.14 8.68 -2.76
C TRP A 97 -2.80 10.06 -2.84
N VAL A 98 -2.68 10.86 -1.77
CA VAL A 98 -3.21 12.23 -1.77
C VAL A 98 -2.38 13.15 -2.68
N THR A 99 -1.06 13.05 -2.66
CA THR A 99 -0.20 13.97 -3.43
C THR A 99 -0.10 13.66 -4.92
N GLU A 100 -0.20 12.38 -5.31
CA GLU A 100 -0.11 11.91 -6.69
C GLU A 100 -1.49 11.79 -7.37
N ALA A 101 -2.58 12.21 -6.70
CA ALA A 101 -3.94 12.17 -7.25
C ALA A 101 -4.04 12.83 -8.64
N LYS A 102 -3.39 13.99 -8.82
CA LYS A 102 -3.37 14.72 -10.10
C LYS A 102 -2.77 13.92 -11.26
N LYS A 103 -1.77 13.08 -10.97
CA LYS A 103 -1.13 12.25 -11.98
C LYS A 103 -2.07 11.15 -12.45
N ARG A 104 -2.85 10.57 -11.53
CA ARG A 104 -3.86 9.56 -11.82
C ARG A 104 -5.04 10.16 -12.57
N GLU A 105 -5.50 11.35 -12.20
CA GLU A 105 -6.56 12.09 -12.93
C GLU A 105 -6.17 12.31 -14.39
N LYS A 106 -4.94 12.79 -14.65
CA LYS A 106 -4.45 13.00 -16.01
C LYS A 106 -4.46 11.71 -16.84
N LEU A 107 -4.03 10.60 -16.25
CA LEU A 107 -4.08 9.30 -16.92
C LEU A 107 -5.51 8.85 -17.20
N GLU A 108 -6.45 9.13 -16.29
CA GLU A 108 -7.88 8.85 -16.51
C GLU A 108 -8.47 9.73 -17.63
N GLU A 109 -8.09 11.01 -17.73
CA GLU A 109 -8.46 11.89 -18.85
C GLU A 109 -7.92 11.38 -20.20
N GLU A 110 -6.74 10.77 -20.20
CA GLU A 110 -6.13 10.09 -21.36
C GLU A 110 -6.76 8.71 -21.64
N GLY A 111 -7.80 8.31 -20.89
CA GLY A 111 -8.53 7.05 -21.08
C GLY A 111 -7.92 5.84 -20.37
N PHE A 112 -6.92 6.04 -19.51
CA PHE A 112 -6.23 4.97 -18.79
C PHE A 112 -6.48 5.03 -17.27
N LYS A 113 -7.34 4.13 -16.79
CA LYS A 113 -7.60 3.98 -15.35
C LYS A 113 -6.50 3.15 -14.67
N THR A 114 -5.60 3.84 -13.99
CA THR A 114 -4.46 3.18 -13.32
C THR A 114 -4.92 2.39 -12.10
N PRO A 115 -4.48 1.12 -11.92
CA PRO A 115 -4.83 0.35 -10.73
C PRO A 115 -4.26 0.96 -9.43
N TRP A 116 -4.86 0.63 -8.29
CA TRP A 116 -4.35 1.06 -6.97
C TRP A 116 -3.20 0.18 -6.48
N PHE A 117 -3.26 -1.10 -6.81
CA PHE A 117 -2.28 -2.12 -6.53
C PHE A 117 -2.39 -3.23 -7.58
N PHE A 118 -1.41 -4.13 -7.61
CA PHE A 118 -1.51 -5.38 -8.33
C PHE A 118 -0.81 -6.50 -7.55
N VAL A 119 -1.11 -7.74 -7.94
CA VAL A 119 -0.46 -8.93 -7.43
C VAL A 119 0.60 -9.39 -8.42
N ILE A 120 1.79 -9.73 -7.94
CA ILE A 120 2.86 -10.30 -8.75
C ILE A 120 3.43 -11.54 -8.09
N SER A 121 3.68 -12.58 -8.89
CA SER A 121 4.32 -13.83 -8.48
C SER A 121 5.73 -13.89 -9.07
N PRO A 122 6.78 -13.53 -8.31
CA PRO A 122 8.15 -13.51 -8.83
C PRO A 122 8.70 -14.90 -9.15
N THR A 123 8.12 -15.94 -8.55
CA THR A 123 8.50 -17.34 -8.72
C THR A 123 7.29 -18.24 -8.58
N ASN A 124 7.31 -19.37 -9.29
CA ASN A 124 6.38 -20.48 -9.07
C ASN A 124 6.99 -21.57 -8.15
N ALA A 125 8.25 -21.42 -7.73
CA ALA A 125 8.88 -22.33 -6.79
C ALA A 125 8.17 -22.27 -5.43
N CYS A 126 7.87 -23.44 -4.87
CA CYS A 126 7.22 -23.60 -3.57
C CYS A 126 7.79 -24.81 -2.85
N ASN A 127 8.02 -24.69 -1.54
CA ASN A 127 8.44 -25.79 -0.67
C ASN A 127 7.29 -26.69 -0.20
N LEU A 128 6.04 -26.39 -0.60
CA LEU A 128 4.85 -27.12 -0.20
C LEU A 128 4.11 -27.74 -1.40
N ASN A 129 3.22 -28.69 -1.10
CA ASN A 129 2.32 -29.34 -2.05
C ASN A 129 0.88 -29.29 -1.52
N CYS A 130 0.39 -28.08 -1.27
CA CYS A 130 -0.90 -27.85 -0.64
C CYS A 130 -2.05 -28.42 -1.49
N TYR A 131 -2.95 -29.16 -0.84
CA TYR A 131 -4.19 -29.61 -1.47
C TYR A 131 -5.03 -28.39 -1.91
N GLY A 132 -5.48 -28.40 -3.17
CA GLY A 132 -6.25 -27.29 -3.75
C GLY A 132 -5.41 -26.09 -4.22
N CYS A 133 -4.08 -26.20 -4.26
CA CYS A 133 -3.24 -25.14 -4.84
C CYS A 133 -3.46 -25.05 -6.35
N TYR A 134 -4.03 -23.94 -6.82
CA TYR A 134 -4.29 -23.70 -8.24
C TYR A 134 -3.02 -23.66 -9.11
N ALA A 135 -1.85 -23.38 -8.50
CA ALA A 135 -0.55 -23.24 -9.17
C ALA A 135 0.31 -24.52 -9.08
N HIS A 136 -0.22 -25.63 -8.57
CA HIS A 136 0.57 -26.85 -8.32
C HIS A 136 1.25 -27.41 -9.58
N GLU A 137 0.53 -27.39 -10.69
CA GLU A 137 0.97 -27.92 -11.99
C GLU A 137 1.91 -26.96 -12.74
N TYR A 138 2.19 -25.77 -12.20
CA TYR A 138 3.11 -24.84 -12.85
C TYR A 138 4.54 -25.34 -12.73
N GLU A 139 5.33 -25.08 -13.78
CA GLU A 139 6.74 -25.43 -13.76
C GLU A 139 7.47 -24.64 -12.66
N LYS A 140 7.85 -25.35 -11.59
CA LYS A 140 8.43 -24.76 -10.36
C LYS A 140 9.86 -24.22 -10.55
N ALA A 141 10.47 -24.45 -11.70
CA ALA A 141 11.80 -23.96 -12.03
C ALA A 141 11.81 -22.52 -12.57
N GLN A 142 10.64 -21.93 -12.86
CA GLN A 142 10.55 -20.61 -13.50
C GLN A 142 10.40 -19.47 -12.47
N GLY A 143 11.08 -18.35 -12.75
CA GLY A 143 10.99 -17.12 -11.97
C GLY A 143 11.47 -15.92 -12.77
N LEU A 144 11.01 -14.73 -12.39
CA LEU A 144 11.41 -13.47 -13.02
C LEU A 144 12.85 -13.13 -12.67
N SER A 145 13.60 -12.58 -13.63
CA SER A 145 14.88 -11.97 -13.29
C SER A 145 14.67 -10.77 -12.38
N PHE A 146 15.62 -10.49 -11.50
CA PHE A 146 15.62 -9.34 -10.60
C PHE A 146 15.53 -8.05 -11.42
N ALA A 147 16.17 -8.01 -12.59
CA ALA A 147 16.09 -6.86 -13.50
C ALA A 147 14.66 -6.63 -14.02
N ALA A 148 13.93 -7.70 -14.37
CA ALA A 148 12.54 -7.59 -14.78
C ALA A 148 11.64 -7.14 -13.62
N LEU A 149 11.81 -7.74 -12.44
CA LEU A 149 11.04 -7.38 -11.25
C LEU A 149 11.30 -5.93 -10.83
N ASP A 150 12.55 -5.49 -10.82
CA ASP A 150 12.96 -4.11 -10.55
C ASP A 150 12.34 -3.12 -11.54
N ARG A 151 12.34 -3.46 -12.83
CA ARG A 151 11.72 -2.65 -13.88
C ARG A 151 10.21 -2.51 -13.64
N ILE A 152 9.51 -3.61 -13.36
CA ILE A 152 8.06 -3.61 -13.10
C ILE A 152 7.73 -2.71 -11.90
N VAL A 153 8.48 -2.84 -10.79
CA VAL A 153 8.25 -2.01 -9.60
C VAL A 153 8.54 -0.53 -9.87
N ARG A 154 9.57 -0.22 -10.67
CA ARG A 154 9.87 1.15 -11.09
C ARG A 154 8.74 1.74 -11.94
N GLU A 155 8.26 1.01 -12.94
CA GLU A 155 7.15 1.42 -13.81
C GLU A 155 5.86 1.61 -13.01
N ALA A 156 5.57 0.71 -12.07
CA ALA A 156 4.46 0.85 -11.13
C ALA A 156 4.56 2.16 -10.34
N ARG A 157 5.73 2.47 -9.79
CA ARG A 157 5.99 3.73 -9.09
C ARG A 157 5.77 4.93 -10.01
N GLU A 158 6.21 4.85 -11.26
CA GLU A 158 6.00 5.88 -12.28
C GLU A 158 4.52 6.06 -12.64
N LEU A 159 3.67 5.04 -12.48
CA LEU A 159 2.22 5.16 -12.62
C LEU A 159 1.53 5.65 -11.32
N GLY A 160 2.29 5.93 -10.25
CA GLY A 160 1.72 6.33 -8.96
C GLY A 160 1.17 5.15 -8.16
N ILE A 161 1.48 3.91 -8.54
CA ILE A 161 1.21 2.70 -7.75
C ILE A 161 2.29 2.63 -6.67
N ARG A 162 1.88 2.39 -5.42
CA ARG A 162 2.79 2.34 -4.25
C ARG A 162 2.58 1.12 -3.38
N PHE A 163 1.53 0.37 -3.63
CA PHE A 163 1.20 -0.85 -2.91
C PHE A 163 1.20 -2.01 -3.90
N LEU A 164 1.90 -3.07 -3.58
CA LEU A 164 1.88 -4.32 -4.33
C LEU A 164 1.69 -5.48 -3.38
N THR A 165 1.02 -6.51 -3.87
CA THR A 165 0.98 -7.81 -3.21
C THR A 165 1.95 -8.74 -3.92
N ILE A 166 2.91 -9.29 -3.18
CA ILE A 166 3.80 -10.33 -3.67
C ILE A 166 3.17 -11.68 -3.31
N SER A 167 2.85 -12.44 -4.33
CA SER A 167 2.45 -13.84 -4.21
C SER A 167 3.54 -14.72 -4.83
N GLY A 168 3.20 -15.95 -5.17
CA GLY A 168 4.10 -16.90 -5.81
C GLY A 168 3.62 -18.32 -5.63
N GLY A 169 4.52 -19.26 -5.89
CA GLY A 169 4.56 -20.47 -5.08
C GLY A 169 4.77 -20.08 -3.61
N GLU A 170 6.00 -20.15 -3.11
CA GLU A 170 6.39 -19.53 -1.84
C GLU A 170 7.17 -18.23 -2.15
N PRO A 171 6.65 -17.02 -1.84
CA PRO A 171 7.33 -15.76 -2.13
C PRO A 171 8.78 -15.71 -1.65
N PHE A 172 9.05 -16.23 -0.44
CA PHE A 172 10.39 -16.21 0.14
C PHE A 172 11.35 -17.24 -0.45
N TYR A 173 10.88 -18.11 -1.35
CA TYR A 173 11.73 -18.97 -2.18
C TYR A 173 12.30 -18.24 -3.40
N TYR A 174 11.83 -17.02 -3.69
CA TYR A 174 12.34 -16.24 -4.81
C TYR A 174 13.83 -15.91 -4.63
N ARG A 175 14.64 -16.34 -5.60
CA ARG A 175 16.02 -15.94 -5.76
C ARG A 175 16.33 -15.87 -7.24
N ASP A 176 16.86 -14.73 -7.67
CA ASP A 176 17.32 -14.55 -9.04
C ASP A 176 18.49 -15.50 -9.33
N LYS A 177 18.39 -16.25 -10.43
CA LYS A 177 19.33 -17.34 -10.74
C LYS A 177 20.72 -16.85 -11.15
N GLU A 178 20.82 -15.63 -11.67
CA GLU A 178 22.08 -15.09 -12.21
C GLU A 178 22.83 -14.27 -11.15
N THR A 179 22.09 -13.46 -10.40
CA THR A 179 22.61 -12.47 -9.45
C THR A 179 22.50 -12.90 -8.00
N GLY A 180 21.66 -13.90 -7.70
CA GLY A 180 21.39 -14.36 -6.34
C GLY A 180 20.57 -13.38 -5.49
N LYS A 181 20.04 -12.30 -6.07
CA LYS A 181 19.22 -11.33 -5.35
C LYS A 181 17.85 -11.87 -5.01
N ASP A 182 17.26 -11.38 -3.93
CA ASP A 182 15.96 -11.84 -3.43
C ASP A 182 14.98 -10.69 -3.14
N LEU A 183 13.86 -11.00 -2.48
CA LEU A 183 12.84 -10.01 -2.14
C LEU A 183 13.33 -8.96 -1.13
N TRP A 184 14.32 -9.27 -0.30
CA TRP A 184 14.88 -8.29 0.64
C TRP A 184 15.69 -7.23 -0.11
N ASP A 185 16.45 -7.64 -1.13
CA ASP A 185 17.15 -6.70 -2.02
C ASP A 185 16.17 -5.78 -2.74
N LEU A 186 15.04 -6.33 -3.21
CA LEU A 186 13.98 -5.56 -3.86
C LEU A 186 13.36 -4.56 -2.87
N ALA A 187 12.97 -5.00 -1.68
CA ALA A 187 12.36 -4.16 -0.66
C ALA A 187 13.30 -3.05 -0.17
N LYS A 188 14.61 -3.35 -0.06
CA LYS A 188 15.62 -2.36 0.30
C LYS A 188 15.81 -1.29 -0.78
N LYS A 189 15.80 -1.71 -2.05
CA LYS A 189 15.91 -0.81 -3.21
C LYS A 189 14.68 0.08 -3.38
N HIS A 190 13.49 -0.47 -3.20
CA HIS A 190 12.20 0.20 -3.37
C HIS A 190 11.53 0.48 -2.02
N ASN A 191 12.26 1.14 -1.11
CA ASN A 191 11.80 1.41 0.27
C ASN A 191 10.69 2.47 0.40
N ASP A 192 10.35 3.10 -0.73
CA ASP A 192 9.25 4.02 -0.95
C ASP A 192 7.98 3.32 -1.44
N MET A 193 8.03 2.00 -1.63
CA MET A 193 6.88 1.14 -1.91
C MET A 193 6.43 0.40 -0.65
N TYR A 194 5.22 -0.14 -0.66
CA TYR A 194 4.69 -1.03 0.36
C TYR A 194 4.43 -2.41 -0.27
N PHE A 195 5.07 -3.43 0.28
CA PHE A 195 4.92 -4.82 -0.17
C PHE A 195 4.09 -5.59 0.86
N GLN A 196 2.91 -6.04 0.45
CA GLN A 196 2.15 -7.06 1.17
C GLN A 196 2.63 -8.42 0.67
N ILE A 197 3.03 -9.31 1.58
CA ILE A 197 3.41 -10.69 1.27
C ILE A 197 2.47 -11.59 2.08
#